data_AF-A0A4Q6BPK8-F1
#
_entry.id   AF-A0A4Q6BPK8-F1
#
_cell.length_a   1.000
_cell.length_b   1.000
_cell.length_c   1.000
_cell.angle_alpha   90.00
_cell.angle_beta   90.00
_cell.angle_gamma   90.00
#
_symmetry.space_group_name_H-M   'P 1'
#
loop_
_entity.id
_entity.type
_entity.pdbx_description
1 polymer ?
#
loop_
_entity_poly.entity_id
_entity_poly.type
_entity_poly.pdbx_seq_one_letter_code
_entity_poly.pdbx_strand_id
1 'polypeptide(L)'
;MRIDVRLRTVVYTIFAACVVGIAAAHHSTAEFDYTKQVTIKGTVKEVQWTNPHSYIQLLADGKGADRTQWSVEIGSPSLNVNLGWRKNSVKVGDVVTMLLSPARNGRPYGTLRTLTFS
;
A
#
# COMPACT_ATOMS: atom_id res chain seq x y z
N MET A 1 -53.30 2.86 -26.95
CA MET A 1 -51.91 2.69 -26.45
C MET A 1 -51.97 2.08 -25.05
N ARG A 2 -51.83 0.76 -24.93
CA ARG A 2 -51.78 0.06 -23.63
C ARG A 2 -50.32 -0.19 -23.32
N ILE A 3 -49.78 0.51 -22.33
CA ILE A 3 -48.42 0.28 -21.86
C ILE A 3 -48.48 -1.00 -21.01
N ASP A 4 -47.94 -2.10 -21.54
CA ASP A 4 -47.89 -3.39 -20.87
C ASP A 4 -47.14 -3.29 -19.53
N VAL A 5 -47.86 -3.54 -18.43
CA VAL A 5 -47.36 -3.38 -17.05
C VAL A 5 -46.14 -4.28 -16.77
N ARG A 6 -46.02 -5.40 -17.51
CA ARG A 6 -44.90 -6.34 -17.41
C ARG A 6 -43.56 -5.73 -17.85
N LEU A 7 -43.57 -4.77 -18.76
CA LEU A 7 -42.35 -4.11 -19.23
C LEU A 7 -41.82 -3.10 -18.19
N ARG A 8 -42.71 -2.52 -17.38
CA ARG A 8 -42.34 -1.56 -16.33
C ARG A 8 -41.61 -2.24 -15.17
N THR A 9 -42.05 -3.43 -14.75
CA THR A 9 -41.45 -4.13 -13.61
C THR A 9 -40.00 -4.53 -13.86
N VAL A 10 -39.66 -4.98 -15.08
CA VAL A 10 -38.29 -5.40 -15.45
C VAL A 10 -37.30 -4.23 -15.41
N VAL A 11 -37.73 -3.03 -15.83
CA VAL A 11 -36.88 -1.83 -15.80
C VAL A 11 -36.55 -1.40 -14.37
N TYR A 12 -37.50 -1.52 -13.44
CA TYR A 12 -37.25 -1.21 -12.02
C TYR A 12 -36.29 -2.22 -11.35
N THR A 13 -36.34 -3.50 -11.72
CA THR A 13 -35.43 -4.51 -11.15
C THR A 13 -33.99 -4.33 -11.62
N ILE A 14 -33.78 -3.91 -12.88
CA ILE A 14 -32.43 -3.62 -13.42
C ILE A 14 -31.87 -2.33 -12.81
N PHE A 15 -32.68 -1.30 -12.59
CA PHE A 15 -32.23 -0.06 -11.95
C PHE A 15 -31.83 -0.25 -10.48
N ALA A 16 -32.54 -1.14 -9.75
CA ALA A 16 -32.21 -1.47 -8.36
C ALA A 16 -30.89 -2.24 -8.20
N ALA A 17 -30.45 -2.98 -9.23
CA ALA A 17 -29.20 -3.74 -9.19
C ALA A 17 -27.93 -2.90 -9.46
N CYS A 18 -28.07 -1.67 -9.96
CA CYS A 18 -26.93 -0.80 -10.30
C CYS A 18 -26.45 0.10 -9.16
N VAL A 19 -27.10 0.09 -7.99
CA VAL A 19 -26.59 0.77 -6.79
C VAL A 19 -25.63 -0.17 -6.04
N VAL A 20 -24.65 -0.72 -6.76
CA VAL A 20 -23.50 -1.35 -6.12
C VAL A 20 -22.67 -0.21 -5.57
N GLY A 21 -22.84 0.04 -4.27
CA GLY A 21 -22.26 1.17 -3.56
C GLY A 21 -20.78 1.32 -3.90
N ILE A 22 -20.37 2.54 -4.23
CA ILE A 22 -18.97 2.94 -4.25
C ILE A 22 -18.49 2.75 -2.80
N ALA A 23 -17.88 1.60 -2.51
CA ALA A 23 -17.26 1.36 -1.22
C ALA A 23 -16.07 2.31 -1.13
N ALA A 24 -16.28 3.45 -0.48
CA ALA A 24 -15.22 4.38 -0.14
C ALA A 24 -14.29 3.66 0.86
N ALA A 25 -13.18 3.11 0.35
CA ALA A 25 -12.14 2.60 1.21
C ALA A 25 -11.54 3.79 1.99
N HIS A 26 -11.76 3.83 3.30
CA HIS A 26 -11.15 4.83 4.16
C HIS A 26 -9.64 4.53 4.29
N HIS A 27 -8.78 5.43 3.81
CA HIS A 27 -7.33 5.37 3.96
C HIS A 27 -6.89 5.63 5.42
N SER A 28 -7.24 4.73 6.34
CA SER A 28 -6.80 4.84 7.72
C SER A 28 -5.30 4.57 7.83
N THR A 29 -4.58 5.49 8.46
CA THR A 29 -3.15 5.34 8.77
C THR A 29 -2.90 5.11 10.27
N ALA A 30 -3.96 4.83 11.03
CA ALA A 30 -3.92 4.73 12.49
C ALA A 30 -3.00 3.60 13.02
N GLU A 31 -2.69 2.61 12.18
CA GLU A 31 -1.77 1.52 12.52
C GLU A 31 -0.34 2.04 12.79
N PHE A 32 0.07 3.15 12.18
CA PHE A 32 1.42 3.67 12.31
C PHE A 32 1.59 4.64 13.49
N ASP A 33 2.74 4.54 14.13
CA ASP A 33 3.18 5.49 15.14
C ASP A 33 4.00 6.61 14.52
N TYR A 34 3.33 7.72 14.20
CA TYR A 34 3.95 8.91 13.66
C TYR A 34 4.83 9.67 14.66
N THR A 35 4.78 9.34 15.95
CA THR A 35 5.66 9.94 16.97
C THR A 35 7.01 9.23 17.07
N LYS A 36 7.14 8.05 16.46
CA LYS A 36 8.36 7.24 16.46
C LYS A 36 8.99 7.20 15.07
N GLN A 37 10.30 7.02 15.08
CA GLN A 37 11.10 6.82 13.88
C GLN A 37 12.04 5.64 14.08
N VAL A 38 12.11 4.77 13.07
CA VAL A 38 13.05 3.64 13.03
C VAL A 38 13.82 3.73 11.72
N THR A 39 15.15 3.67 11.80
CA THR A 39 16.02 3.58 10.63
C THR A 39 16.42 2.13 10.44
N ILE A 40 16.15 1.58 9.25
CA ILE A 40 16.61 0.27 8.84
C ILE A 40 17.49 0.39 7.60
N LYS A 41 18.53 -0.43 7.54
CA LYS A 41 19.37 -0.61 6.35
C LYS A 41 19.28 -2.06 5.92
N GLY A 42 19.26 -2.31 4.61
CA GLY A 42 19.22 -3.67 4.11
C GLY A 42 19.12 -3.77 2.60
N THR A 43 18.84 -4.98 2.14
CA THR A 43 18.67 -5.29 0.72
C THR A 43 17.19 -5.45 0.37
N VAL A 44 16.75 -4.82 -0.72
CA VAL A 44 15.39 -4.97 -1.24
C VAL A 44 15.19 -6.40 -1.76
N LYS A 45 14.22 -7.11 -1.18
CA LYS A 45 13.82 -8.47 -1.59
C LYS A 45 12.69 -8.45 -2.60
N GLU A 46 11.75 -7.51 -2.47
CA GLU A 46 10.57 -7.42 -3.32
C GLU A 46 10.05 -5.99 -3.35
N VAL A 47 9.48 -5.57 -4.49
CA VAL A 47 8.70 -4.34 -4.63
C VAL A 47 7.33 -4.70 -5.19
N GLN A 48 6.29 -4.44 -4.41
CA GLN A 48 4.90 -4.66 -4.78
C GLN A 48 4.30 -3.33 -5.21
N TRP A 49 4.07 -3.14 -6.51
CA TRP A 49 3.50 -1.91 -7.07
C TRP A 49 1.99 -2.09 -7.34
N THR A 50 1.24 -2.29 -6.26
CA THR A 50 -0.18 -2.66 -6.26
C THR A 50 -1.05 -1.54 -5.69
N ASN A 51 -2.32 -1.49 -6.09
CA ASN A 51 -3.34 -0.56 -5.57
C ASN A 51 -4.27 -1.36 -4.62
N PRO A 52 -4.66 -0.89 -3.41
CA PRO A 52 -4.51 0.46 -2.87
C PRO A 52 -3.15 0.81 -2.25
N HIS A 53 -2.35 -0.18 -1.86
CA HIS A 53 -1.05 0.04 -1.22
C HIS A 53 0.06 -0.73 -1.92
N SER A 54 1.15 -0.03 -2.17
CA SER A 54 2.42 -0.55 -2.63
C SER A 54 3.37 -0.74 -1.46
N TYR A 55 4.25 -1.75 -1.57
CA TYR A 55 5.14 -2.17 -0.50
C TYR A 55 6.55 -2.43 -0.99
N ILE A 56 7.54 -2.22 -0.11
CA ILE A 56 8.90 -2.71 -0.27
C ILE A 56 9.16 -3.72 0.83
N GLN A 57 9.56 -4.94 0.45
CA GLN A 57 10.04 -5.95 1.38
C GLN A 57 11.56 -5.81 1.50
N LEU A 58 12.05 -5.45 2.67
CA LEU A 58 13.48 -5.25 2.93
C LEU A 58 14.00 -6.37 3.83
N LEU A 59 15.11 -7.00 3.46
CA LEU A 59 15.89 -7.82 4.39
C LEU A 59 16.85 -6.89 5.13
N ALA A 60 16.48 -6.50 6.35
CA ALA A 60 17.30 -5.61 7.16
C ALA A 60 18.57 -6.32 7.63
N ASP A 61 19.67 -5.58 7.62
CA ASP A 61 20.97 -6.03 8.12
C ASP A 61 20.86 -6.31 9.62
N GLY A 62 21.38 -7.47 10.05
CA GLY A 62 21.39 -7.92 11.44
C GLY A 62 22.78 -8.40 11.85
N LYS A 63 22.93 -8.78 13.13
CA LYS A 63 24.14 -9.46 13.59
C LYS A 63 24.00 -10.96 13.31
N GLY A 64 24.94 -11.55 12.57
CA GLY A 64 24.94 -12.99 12.27
C GLY A 64 23.99 -13.39 11.13
N ALA A 65 23.37 -14.57 11.23
CA ALA A 65 22.49 -15.11 10.20
C ALA A 65 21.06 -14.53 10.23
N ASP A 66 20.72 -13.74 11.25
CA ASP A 66 19.36 -13.26 11.51
C ASP A 66 19.07 -11.95 10.77
N ARG A 67 18.69 -12.04 9.50
CA ARG A 67 18.13 -10.91 8.75
C ARG A 67 16.63 -10.82 9.02
N THR A 68 16.19 -9.72 9.62
CA THR A 68 14.76 -9.45 9.84
C THR A 68 14.14 -8.91 8.55
N GLN A 69 13.10 -9.58 8.05
CA GLN A 69 12.32 -9.02 6.95
C GLN A 69 11.38 -7.93 7.47
N TRP A 70 11.50 -6.74 6.89
CA TRP A 70 10.58 -5.62 7.07
C TRP A 70 9.65 -5.48 5.88
N SER A 71 8.37 -5.26 6.15
CA SER A 71 7.41 -4.79 5.15
C SER A 71 7.25 -3.28 5.30
N VAL A 72 7.44 -2.53 4.21
CA VAL A 72 7.42 -1.06 4.24
C VAL A 72 6.37 -0.54 3.28
N GLU A 73 5.34 0.12 3.80
CA GLU A 73 4.30 0.75 2.99
C GLU A 73 4.81 2.05 2.36
N ILE A 74 4.62 2.19 1.05
CA ILE A 74 4.96 3.39 0.28
C ILE A 74 3.70 4.07 -0.32
N GLY A 75 2.50 3.72 0.14
CA GLY A 75 1.23 4.30 -0.35
C GLY A 75 0.81 3.76 -1.73
N SER A 76 -0.13 4.43 -2.39
CA SER A 76 -0.69 3.94 -3.67
C SER A 76 0.24 4.22 -4.86
N PRO A 77 0.15 3.44 -5.96
CA PRO A 77 0.84 3.70 -7.22
C PRO A 77 0.67 5.13 -7.71
N SER A 78 -0.55 5.67 -7.61
CA SER A 78 -0.89 7.03 -8.03
C SER A 78 -0.18 8.09 -7.19
N LEU A 79 -0.19 7.91 -5.85
CA LEU A 79 0.54 8.79 -4.95
C LEU A 79 2.04 8.75 -5.24
N ASN A 80 2.60 7.55 -5.43
CA ASN A 80 4.01 7.38 -5.74
C ASN A 80 4.42 8.10 -7.03
N VAL A 81 3.63 7.96 -8.10
CA VAL A 81 3.88 8.68 -9.35
C VAL A 81 3.86 10.20 -9.15
N ASN A 82 2.89 10.70 -8.36
CA ASN A 82 2.79 12.13 -8.02
C ASN A 82 3.97 12.61 -7.16
N LEU A 83 4.54 11.75 -6.33
CA LEU A 83 5.78 12.00 -5.57
C LEU A 83 7.06 11.79 -6.40
N GLY A 84 6.95 11.57 -7.72
CA GLY A 84 8.08 11.44 -8.63
C GLY A 84 8.64 10.03 -8.77
N TRP A 85 8.10 9.05 -8.06
CA TRP A 85 8.54 7.66 -8.15
C TRP A 85 8.00 6.99 -9.41
N ARG A 86 8.68 5.94 -9.84
CA ARG A 86 8.29 5.05 -10.93
C ARG A 86 8.40 3.61 -10.43
N LYS A 87 7.75 2.68 -11.14
CA LYS A 87 7.77 1.25 -10.80
C LYS A 87 9.19 0.66 -10.67
N ASN A 88 10.17 1.27 -11.34
CA ASN A 88 11.57 0.88 -11.35
C ASN A 88 12.49 1.82 -10.54
N SER A 89 11.93 2.76 -9.76
CA SER A 89 12.72 3.64 -8.88
C SER A 89 13.49 2.86 -7.83
N VAL A 90 12.91 1.77 -7.32
CA VAL A 90 13.54 0.82 -6.41
C VAL A 90 13.41 -0.57 -7.02
N LYS A 91 14.47 -1.37 -6.94
CA LYS A 91 14.56 -2.70 -7.55
C LYS A 91 15.01 -3.73 -6.52
N VAL A 92 14.66 -4.98 -6.78
CA VAL A 92 15.21 -6.12 -6.03
C VAL A 92 16.73 -6.10 -6.14
N GLY A 93 17.40 -6.26 -5.01
CA GLY A 93 18.86 -6.20 -4.89
C GLY A 93 19.43 -4.83 -4.52
N ASP A 94 18.64 -3.75 -4.59
CA ASP A 94 19.11 -2.43 -4.15
C ASP A 94 19.43 -2.45 -2.65
N VAL A 95 20.56 -1.86 -2.27
CA VAL A 95 20.91 -1.62 -0.87
C VAL A 95 20.47 -0.21 -0.51
N VAL A 96 19.59 -0.11 0.50
CA VAL A 96 18.93 1.14 0.85
C VAL A 96 18.90 1.32 2.35
N THR A 97 18.87 2.60 2.75
CA THR A 97 18.53 3.01 4.12
C THR A 97 17.16 3.65 4.11
N MET A 98 16.29 3.20 4.99
CA MET A 98 14.90 3.66 5.10
C MET A 98 14.62 4.20 6.49
N LEU A 99 14.07 5.41 6.55
CA LEU A 99 13.47 5.98 7.75
C LEU A 99 11.98 5.69 7.74
N LEU A 100 11.46 5.06 8.79
CA LEU A 100 10.08 4.60 8.88
C LEU A 100 9.35 5.20 10.06
N SER A 101 8.03 5.35 9.94
CA SER A 101 7.14 5.30 11.10
C SER A 101 6.66 3.86 11.32
N PRO A 102 7.02 3.22 12.44
CA PRO A 102 6.74 1.80 12.66
C PRO A 102 5.25 1.57 12.98
N ALA A 103 4.79 0.34 12.76
CA ALA A 103 3.50 -0.11 13.23
C ALA A 103 3.44 -0.14 14.77
N ARG A 104 2.29 0.21 15.34
CA ARG A 104 2.08 0.25 16.80
C ARG A 104 2.15 -1.12 17.47
N ASN A 105 1.90 -2.19 16.71
CA ASN A 105 1.85 -3.57 17.19
C ASN A 105 3.23 -4.24 17.36
N GLY A 106 4.34 -3.54 17.07
CA GLY A 106 5.70 -4.04 17.25
C GLY A 106 6.19 -5.02 16.18
N ARG A 107 5.40 -5.31 15.14
CA ARG A 107 5.85 -6.10 13.99
C ARG A 107 6.89 -5.32 13.19
N PRO A 108 7.79 -5.98 12.43
CA PRO A 108 8.71 -5.33 11.49
C PRO A 108 7.93 -4.81 10.26
N TYR A 109 7.09 -3.82 10.50
CA TYR A 109 6.18 -3.18 9.56
C TYR A 109 6.18 -1.68 9.81
N GLY A 110 6.05 -0.87 8.77
CA GLY A 110 6.01 0.58 8.90
C GLY A 110 5.70 1.30 7.60
N THR A 111 5.42 2.59 7.69
CA THR A 111 5.25 3.47 6.53
C THR A 111 6.53 4.27 6.27
N LEU A 112 6.89 4.40 5.00
CA LEU A 112 8.11 5.08 4.58
C LEU A 112 8.02 6.59 4.84
N ARG A 113 9.10 7.16 5.39
CA ARG A 113 9.32 8.60 5.44
C ARG A 113 10.35 9.04 4.40
N THR A 114 11.49 8.35 4.38
CA THR A 114 12.60 8.65 3.48
C THR A 114 13.30 7.36 3.08
N LEU A 115 13.72 7.27 1.82
CA LEU A 115 14.58 6.21 1.30
C LEU A 115 15.81 6.86 0.67
N THR A 116 16.99 6.36 1.01
CA THR A 116 18.25 6.70 0.34
C THR A 116 18.95 5.45 -0.16
N PHE A 117 19.56 5.54 -1.35
CA PHE A 117 20.45 4.50 -1.87
C PHE A 117 21.78 4.56 -1.11
N SER A 118 22.33 3.40 -0.79
CA SER A 118 23.65 3.26 -0.18
C SER A 118 24.74 3.01 -1.21
#